data_AF-A0A372JIA9-F1
#
_entry.id   AF-A0A372JIA9-F1
#
_cell.length_a   1.000
_cell.length_b   1.000
_cell.length_c   1.000
_cell.angle_alpha   90.00
_cell.angle_beta   90.00
_cell.angle_gamma   90.00
#
_symmetry.space_group_name_H-M   'P 1'
#
loop_
_entity.id
_entity.type
_entity.pdbx_description
1 polymer ?
#
loop_
_entity_poly.entity_id
_entity_poly.type
_entity_poly.pdbx_seq_one_letter_code
_entity_poly.pdbx_strand_id
1 'polypeptide(L)' 'MPQQEAADRLGIGIARVGLLIANGHLEPVKVPVGGPFVTTASVEAERAWRDNARRPAKLGRVLKDIVRWF' A
#
# COMPACT_ATOMS: atom_id res chain seq x y z
N MET A 1 1.91 -3.41 -11.69
CA MET A 1 3.13 -2.71 -11.24
C MET A 1 3.81 -3.53 -10.15
N PRO A 2 5.13 -3.78 -10.19
CA PRO A 2 5.84 -4.54 -9.15
C PRO A 2 5.70 -3.88 -7.77
N GLN A 3 5.68 -4.68 -6.69
CA GLN A 3 5.62 -4.15 -5.32
C GLN A 3 6.76 -3.18 -4.99
N GLN A 4 7.96 -3.42 -5.53
CA GLN A 4 9.12 -2.56 -5.28
C GLN A 4 8.95 -1.18 -5.93
N GLU A 5 8.46 -1.16 -7.17
CA GLU A 5 8.13 0.10 -7.86
C GLU A 5 6.99 0.85 -7.14
N ALA A 6 6.05 0.11 -6.52
CA ALA A 6 5.00 0.70 -5.69
C ALA A 6 5.54 1.30 -4.40
N ALA A 7 6.51 0.65 -3.77
CA ALA A 7 7.22 1.20 -2.64
C ALA A 7 7.89 2.53 -2.99
N ASP A 8 8.62 2.58 -4.11
CA ASP A 8 9.31 3.79 -4.57
C ASP A 8 8.32 4.93 -4.90
N ARG A 9 7.24 4.65 -5.64
CA ARG A 9 6.21 5.67 -5.94
C ARG A 9 5.50 6.20 -4.70
N LEU A 10 5.33 5.37 -3.68
CA LEU A 10 4.63 5.71 -2.45
C LEU A 10 5.56 6.23 -1.35
N GLY A 11 6.88 6.22 -1.57
CA GLY A 11 7.89 6.59 -0.58
C GLY A 11 7.85 5.73 0.69
N ILE A 12 7.53 4.44 0.57
CA ILE A 12 7.43 3.51 1.72
C ILE A 12 8.24 2.24 1.49
N GLY A 13 8.63 1.57 2.57
CA GLY A 13 9.30 0.26 2.47
C GLY A 13 8.38 -0.84 1.92
N ILE A 14 8.99 -1.83 1.26
CA ILE A 14 8.29 -2.98 0.65
C ILE A 14 7.43 -3.76 1.66
N ALA A 15 7.90 -3.91 2.90
CA ALA A 15 7.12 -4.56 3.97
C ALA A 15 5.76 -3.85 4.19
N ARG A 16 5.71 -2.53 4.03
CA ARG A 16 4.50 -1.74 4.18
C ARG A 16 3.59 -1.81 2.96
N VAL A 17 4.13 -2.05 1.78
CA VAL A 17 3.35 -2.41 0.59
C VAL A 17 2.66 -3.75 0.82
N GLY A 18 3.37 -4.74 1.37
CA GLY A 18 2.79 -6.03 1.76
C GLY A 18 1.66 -5.88 2.79
N LEU A 19 1.86 -5.05 3.82
CA LEU A 19 0.84 -4.72 4.82
C LEU A 19 -0.41 -4.10 4.19
N LEU A 20 -0.23 -3.15 3.26
CA LEU A 20 -1.36 -2.53 2.57
C LEU A 20 -2.14 -3.52 1.69
N ILE A 21 -1.44 -4.47 1.05
CA ILE A 21 -2.10 -5.54 0.30
C ILE A 21 -2.89 -6.45 1.25
N ALA A 22 -2.28 -6.88 2.36
CA ALA A 22 -2.92 -7.70 3.37
C ALA A 22 -4.15 -7.00 4.00
N ASN A 23 -4.09 -5.68 4.14
CA ASN A 23 -5.19 -4.89 4.67
C ASN A 23 -6.26 -4.52 3.63
N GLY A 24 -6.08 -4.90 2.35
CA GLY A 24 -7.01 -4.64 1.26
C GLY A 24 -6.98 -3.20 0.74
N HIS A 25 -5.91 -2.46 1.04
CA HIS A 25 -5.70 -1.09 0.59
C HIS A 25 -4.99 -1.00 -0.76
N LEU A 26 -4.23 -2.03 -1.12
CA LEU A 26 -3.69 -2.20 -2.46
C LEU A 26 -4.30 -3.45 -3.07
N GLU A 27 -4.89 -3.32 -4.26
CA GLU A 27 -5.37 -4.48 -4.99
C GLU A 27 -4.21 -5.24 -5.61
N PRO A 28 -4.02 -6.53 -5.27
CA PRO A 28 -3.06 -7.36 -5.95
C PRO A 28 -3.58 -7.68 -7.36
N VAL A 29 -2.74 -7.47 -8.37
CA VAL A 29 -3.01 -7.97 -9.71
C VAL A 29 -2.71 -9.45 -9.71
N LYS A 30 -3.75 -10.28 -9.90
CA LYS A 30 -3.58 -11.69 -10.26
C LYS A 30 -3.12 -11.76 -11.72
N VAL A 31 -1.83 -11.56 -11.96
CA VAL A 31 -1.23 -11.89 -13.26
C VAL A 31 -0.64 -13.30 -13.20
N PRO A 32 -0.90 -14.15 -14.21
CA PRO A 32 -0.42 -15.53 -14.23
C PRO A 32 1.09 -15.66 -14.45
N VAL A 33 1.78 -14.57 -14.80
CA VAL A 33 3.21 -14.58 -15.14
C VAL A 33 3.99 -13.70 -14.15
N GLY A 34 4.51 -14.34 -13.10
CA GLY A 34 5.75 -13.94 -12.42
C GLY A 34 5.72 -12.72 -11.50
N GLY A 35 5.12 -12.83 -10.31
CA GLY A 35 5.43 -11.96 -9.16
C GLY A 35 4.21 -11.28 -8.52
N PRO A 36 4.34 -10.76 -7.29
CA PRO A 36 3.28 -9.99 -6.67
C PRO A 36 3.24 -8.58 -7.31
N PHE A 37 2.27 -8.37 -8.19
CA PHE A 37 2.01 -7.07 -8.79
C PHE A 37 0.82 -6.40 -8.09
N VAL A 38 0.84 -5.08 -8.03
CA VAL A 38 -0.27 -4.23 -7.56
C VAL A 38 -0.83 -3.40 -8.71
N THR A 39 -2.11 -3.04 -8.62
CA THR A 39 -2.77 -2.20 -9.63
C THR A 39 -2.24 -0.77 -9.52
N THR A 40 -1.97 -0.13 -10.66
CA THR A 40 -1.54 1.28 -10.68
C THR A 40 -2.62 2.18 -10.10
N ALA A 41 -3.89 1.86 -10.34
CA ALA A 41 -5.03 2.59 -9.79
C ALA A 41 -5.07 2.57 -8.25
N SER A 42 -4.83 1.42 -7.60
CA SER A 42 -4.78 1.39 -6.14
C SER A 42 -3.56 2.15 -5.59
N VAL A 43 -2.42 2.09 -6.28
CA VAL A 43 -1.22 2.85 -5.88
C VAL A 43 -1.45 4.36 -5.98
N GLU A 44 -2.09 4.83 -7.05
CA GLU A 44 -2.42 6.25 -7.21
C GLU A 44 -3.49 6.72 -6.22
N ALA A 45 -4.52 5.89 -5.96
CA ALA A 45 -5.52 6.18 -4.93
C ALA A 45 -4.89 6.30 -3.53
N GLU A 46 -3.98 5.38 -3.18
CA GLU A 46 -3.26 5.43 -1.90
C GLU A 46 -2.30 6.63 -1.83
N ARG A 47 -1.65 7.01 -2.94
CA ARG A 47 -0.83 8.21 -3.02
C ARG A 47 -1.66 9.48 -2.81
N ALA A 48 -2.77 9.63 -3.54
CA ALA A 48 -3.67 10.77 -3.41
C ALA A 48 -4.24 10.89 -1.99
N TRP A 49 -4.60 9.75 -1.38
CA TRP A 49 -5.01 9.72 0.02
C TRP A 49 -3.89 10.22 0.95
N ARG A 50 -2.63 9.80 0.74
CA ARG A 50 -1.50 10.26 1.57
C ARG A 50 -1.21 11.74 1.40
N ASP A 51 -1.33 12.27 0.19
CA ASP A 51 -1.11 13.69 -0.05
C ASP A 51 -2.21 14.54 0.63
N ASN A 52 -3.45 14.04 0.68
CA ASN A 52 -4.58 14.74 1.30
C ASN A 52 -4.77 14.44 2.80
N ALA A 53 -4.23 13.34 3.33
CA ALA A 53 -4.45 12.92 4.72
C ALA A 53 -3.68 13.79 5.72
N ARG A 54 -4.40 14.35 6.69
CA ARG A 54 -3.80 15.03 7.85
C ARG A 54 -2.93 14.06 8.65
N ARG A 55 -1.85 14.57 9.25
CA ARG A 55 -0.91 13.79 10.10
C ARG A 55 -1.60 12.86 11.13
N PRO A 56 -2.65 13.27 11.87
CA PRO A 56 -3.36 12.36 12.79
C PRO A 56 -4.06 11.19 12.08
N ALA A 57 -4.61 11.38 10.88
CA ALA A 57 -5.24 10.31 10.11
C ALA A 57 -4.20 9.30 9.60
N LYS A 58 -3.00 9.76 9.23
CA LYS A 58 -1.87 8.89 8.89
C LYS A 58 -1.47 8.03 10.09
N LEU A 59 -1.34 8.63 11.27
CA LEU A 59 -0.94 7.92 12.49
C LEU A 59 -1.97 6.88 12.93
N GLY A 60 -3.26 7.25 12.92
CA GLY A 60 -4.35 6.33 13.27
C GLY A 60 -4.43 5.13 12.33
N ARG A 61 -4.17 5.32 11.03
CA ARG A 61 -4.14 4.22 10.06
C ARG A 61 -2.95 3.30 10.28
N VAL A 62 -1.77 3.85 10.55
CA VAL A 62 -0.57 3.05 10.90
C VAL A 62 -0.80 2.22 12.15
N LEU A 63 -1.35 2.81 13.19
CA LEU A 63 -1.68 2.10 14.43
C LEU A 63 -2.69 0.97 14.16
N LYS A 64 -3.73 1.24 13.36
CA LYS A 64 -4.73 0.23 12.98
C LYS A 64 -4.13 -0.90 12.14
N ASP A 65 -3.22 -0.56 11.21
CA ASP A 65 -2.52 -1.54 10.38
C ASP A 65 -1.59 -2.42 11.23
N ILE A 66 -0.91 -1.85 12.23
CA ILE A 66 -0.05 -2.59 13.18
C ILE A 66 -0.90 -3.51 14.08
N VAL A 67 -2.02 -3.02 14.62
CA VAL A 67 -2.92 -3.82 15.48
C VAL A 67 -3.56 -4.98 14.72
N ARG A 68 -3.80 -4.84 13.41
CA ARG A 68 -4.34 -5.95 12.59
C ARG A 68 -3.30 -7.01 12.25
N TRP A 69 -2.02 -6.70 12.42
CA TRP A 69 -0.91 -7.61 12.13
C TRP A 69 -0.49 -8.47 13.34
N PHE A 70 -0.67 -7.96 14.56
CA PHE A 70 -0.46 -8.69 15.81
C PHE A 70 -1.72 -9.46 16.23
#